data_AF-A0A7S2CFS4-F1
#
_entry.id   AF-A0A7S2CFS4-F1
#
_cell.length_a   1.000
_cell.length_b   1.000
_cell.length_c   1.000
_cell.angle_alpha   90.00
_cell.angle_beta   90.00
_cell.angle_gamma   90.00
#
_symmetry.space_group_name_H-M   'P 1'
#
loop_
_entity.id
_entity.type
_entity.pdbx_description
1 polymer ?
#
loop_
_entity_poly.entity_id
_entity_poly.type
_entity_poly.pdbx_seq_one_letter_code
_entity_poly.pdbx_strand_id
1 'polypeptide(L)'
;RKNSLVNSACGVYVGCGNVEWSMMPKEESGAFGATGGALSISSGRFSFTLGLKGPSMTLDTEASSGSTSIHLSADSLQRKGRAATNEWAVAIGAGICLCPVLWPNLCAMGSLSAEGRCFTFNASAAGFVRGDGVASVALKLSNAAIGTDGVLSEDAANVLENGVGTISGSTMNNNGKGASL
;
A
#
# COMPACT_ATOMS: atom_id res chain seq x y z
N ARG A 1 8.23 15.98 -12.22
CA ARG A 1 7.03 16.64 -12.82
C ARG A 1 6.22 15.55 -13.51
N LYS A 2 4.88 15.62 -13.65
CA LYS A 2 4.08 14.53 -14.27
C LYS A 2 4.66 14.03 -15.60
N ASN A 3 5.11 14.92 -16.47
CA ASN A 3 5.69 14.58 -17.77
C ASN A 3 6.96 13.71 -17.69
N SER A 4 7.70 13.74 -16.58
CA SER A 4 8.88 12.88 -16.37
C SER A 4 8.52 11.47 -15.91
N LEU A 5 7.26 11.21 -15.57
CA LEU A 5 6.77 9.89 -15.11
C LEU A 5 6.00 9.14 -16.20
N VAL A 6 5.48 9.85 -17.20
CA VAL A 6 4.72 9.24 -18.29
C VAL A 6 5.60 8.24 -19.04
N ASN A 7 5.08 7.05 -19.27
CA ASN A 7 5.75 5.89 -19.86
C ASN A 7 6.91 5.31 -19.04
N SER A 8 7.13 5.75 -17.80
CA SER A 8 8.14 5.16 -16.93
C SER A 8 7.77 3.74 -16.48
N ALA A 9 8.78 2.89 -16.32
CA ALA A 9 8.66 1.57 -15.71
C ALA A 9 8.58 1.71 -14.17
N CYS A 10 7.53 2.37 -13.70
CA CYS A 10 7.24 2.50 -12.28
C CYS A 10 6.11 1.54 -11.87
N GLY A 11 6.39 0.65 -10.93
CA GLY A 11 5.38 -0.23 -10.34
C GLY A 11 4.50 0.51 -9.32
N VAL A 12 3.26 0.06 -9.14
CA VAL A 12 2.28 0.58 -8.18
C VAL A 12 1.68 -0.57 -7.39
N TYR A 13 1.84 -0.54 -6.08
CA TYR A 13 1.40 -1.56 -5.15
C TYR A 13 0.55 -0.90 -4.06
N VAL A 14 -0.74 -1.19 -4.03
CA VAL A 14 -1.68 -0.59 -3.09
C VAL A 14 -2.17 -1.64 -2.11
N GLY A 15 -1.85 -1.48 -0.83
CA GLY A 15 -2.44 -2.22 0.28
C GLY A 15 -3.75 -1.57 0.71
N CYS A 16 -4.88 -2.20 0.41
CA CYS A 16 -6.20 -1.70 0.76
C CYS A 16 -7.21 -2.85 0.79
N GLY A 17 -7.82 -3.10 1.95
CA GLY A 17 -8.89 -4.09 2.13
C GLY A 17 -10.26 -3.49 2.49
N ASN A 18 -10.32 -2.20 2.83
CA ASN A 18 -11.56 -1.57 3.25
C ASN A 18 -12.46 -1.28 2.05
N VAL A 19 -13.61 -1.97 1.97
CA VAL A 19 -14.63 -1.79 0.93
C VAL A 19 -15.85 -0.99 1.41
N GLU A 20 -15.70 -0.22 2.49
CA GLU A 20 -16.81 0.50 3.12
C GLU A 20 -17.51 1.50 2.18
N TRP A 21 -16.78 2.05 1.21
CA TRP A 21 -17.38 2.90 0.17
C TRP A 21 -18.49 2.16 -0.61
N SER A 22 -18.34 0.85 -0.79
CA SER A 22 -19.36 0.02 -1.45
C SER A 22 -20.59 -0.19 -0.58
N MET A 23 -20.45 -0.11 0.75
CA MET A 23 -21.51 -0.30 1.75
C MET A 23 -22.27 0.99 2.08
N MET A 24 -21.72 2.16 1.73
CA MET A 24 -22.40 3.45 1.93
C MET A 24 -23.69 3.55 1.09
N PRO A 25 -24.77 4.13 1.65
CA PRO A 25 -25.96 4.46 0.87
C PRO A 25 -25.58 5.39 -0.28
N LYS A 26 -26.03 5.09 -1.49
CA LYS A 26 -25.81 5.91 -2.69
C LYS A 26 -27.17 6.39 -3.18
N GLU A 27 -27.37 7.70 -3.22
CA GLU A 27 -28.63 8.30 -3.70
C GLU A 27 -28.88 7.96 -5.18
N GLU A 28 -27.82 7.95 -6.01
CA GLU A 28 -27.85 7.46 -7.39
C GLU A 28 -26.50 6.80 -7.74
N SER A 29 -26.51 5.57 -8.26
CA SER A 29 -25.31 4.99 -8.89
C SER A 29 -25.20 5.52 -10.33
N GLY A 30 -24.48 6.61 -10.50
CA GLY A 30 -24.10 7.10 -11.84
C GLY A 30 -23.17 6.13 -12.59
N ALA A 31 -22.78 6.48 -13.82
CA ALA A 31 -21.96 5.65 -14.71
C ALA A 31 -20.63 5.15 -14.10
N PHE A 32 -20.14 5.79 -13.04
CA PHE A 32 -18.90 5.45 -12.35
C PHE A 32 -19.10 4.59 -11.10
N GLY A 33 -20.32 4.18 -10.75
CA GLY A 33 -20.60 3.42 -9.53
C GLY A 33 -19.78 2.14 -9.41
N ALA A 34 -19.60 1.41 -10.51
CA ALA A 34 -18.82 0.17 -10.55
C ALA A 34 -17.31 0.41 -10.39
N THR A 35 -16.76 1.51 -10.93
CA THR A 35 -15.31 1.78 -10.90
C THR A 35 -14.89 2.65 -9.73
N GLY A 36 -15.83 3.35 -9.08
CA GLY A 36 -15.56 4.28 -7.99
C GLY A 36 -15.10 3.58 -6.70
N GLY A 37 -15.60 2.38 -6.42
CA GLY A 37 -15.28 1.61 -5.21
C GLY A 37 -14.51 0.31 -5.42
N ALA A 38 -14.20 -0.05 -6.67
CA ALA A 38 -13.54 -1.32 -6.95
C ALA A 38 -12.07 -1.29 -6.49
N LEU A 39 -11.67 -2.25 -5.65
CA LEU A 39 -10.30 -2.35 -5.13
C LEU A 39 -9.27 -2.40 -6.26
N SER A 40 -9.50 -3.21 -7.29
CA SER A 40 -8.61 -3.34 -8.46
C SER A 40 -8.35 -2.02 -9.20
N ILE A 41 -9.29 -1.09 -9.14
CA ILE A 41 -9.19 0.21 -9.79
C ILE A 41 -8.29 1.17 -8.99
N SER A 42 -8.08 0.93 -7.69
CA SER A 42 -7.24 1.79 -6.83
C SER A 42 -5.82 1.95 -7.38
N SER A 43 -5.10 0.84 -7.58
CA SER A 43 -3.76 0.87 -8.21
C SER A 43 -3.83 1.35 -9.67
N GLY A 44 -4.85 0.91 -10.42
CA GLY A 44 -5.03 1.28 -11.82
C GLY A 44 -5.20 2.80 -12.03
N ARG A 45 -5.89 3.49 -11.11
CA ARG A 45 -6.07 4.95 -11.17
C ARG A 45 -4.74 5.69 -11.06
N PHE A 46 -3.83 5.27 -10.18
CA PHE A 46 -2.50 5.86 -10.09
C PHE A 46 -1.70 5.63 -11.38
N SER A 47 -1.66 4.39 -11.88
CA SER A 47 -0.97 4.06 -13.13
C SER A 47 -1.52 4.85 -14.31
N PHE A 48 -2.84 4.95 -14.46
CA PHE A 48 -3.48 5.71 -15.52
C PHE A 48 -3.22 7.21 -15.41
N THR A 49 -3.39 7.79 -14.21
CA THR A 49 -3.30 9.24 -14.00
C THR A 49 -1.88 9.77 -14.19
N LEU A 50 -0.88 8.97 -13.81
CA LEU A 50 0.54 9.30 -13.91
C LEU A 50 1.19 8.76 -15.20
N GLY A 51 0.51 7.91 -15.97
CA GLY A 51 1.00 7.32 -17.21
C GLY A 51 2.05 6.22 -16.99
N LEU A 52 2.03 5.53 -15.85
CA LEU A 52 3.03 4.51 -15.48
C LEU A 52 2.78 3.20 -16.23
N LYS A 53 3.87 2.49 -16.54
CA LYS A 53 3.84 1.25 -17.33
C LYS A 53 4.37 0.02 -16.59
N GLY A 54 4.72 0.18 -15.32
CA GLY A 54 5.05 -0.96 -14.46
C GLY A 54 3.81 -1.75 -14.00
N PRO A 55 4.01 -2.84 -13.24
CA PRO A 55 2.95 -3.58 -12.56
C PRO A 55 2.05 -2.66 -11.75
N SER A 56 0.75 -2.94 -11.77
CA SER A 56 -0.24 -2.20 -11.01
C SER A 56 -1.11 -3.20 -10.28
N MET A 57 -0.99 -3.26 -8.96
CA MET A 57 -1.74 -4.22 -8.15
C MET A 57 -2.29 -3.62 -6.87
N THR A 58 -3.50 -4.03 -6.55
CA THR A 58 -4.12 -3.81 -5.24
C THR A 58 -4.17 -5.14 -4.51
N LEU A 59 -3.80 -5.13 -3.24
CA LEU A 59 -3.69 -6.32 -2.40
C LEU A 59 -4.36 -6.09 -1.05
N ASP A 60 -4.91 -7.17 -0.52
CA ASP A 60 -5.54 -7.22 0.79
C ASP A 60 -4.93 -8.39 1.58
N THR A 61 -4.21 -8.05 2.63
CA THR A 61 -3.73 -8.97 3.66
C THR A 61 -4.13 -8.44 5.04
N GLU A 62 -5.33 -7.85 5.12
CA GLU A 62 -5.90 -7.21 6.30
C GLU A 62 -4.99 -6.09 6.86
N ALA A 63 -4.76 -6.06 8.17
CA ALA A 63 -3.96 -5.06 8.87
C ALA A 63 -2.50 -4.98 8.37
N SER A 64 -2.00 -6.01 7.69
CA SER A 64 -0.65 -6.04 7.13
C SER A 64 -0.54 -5.49 5.70
N SER A 65 -1.66 -5.14 5.06
CA SER A 65 -1.71 -4.78 3.63
C SER A 65 -0.68 -3.72 3.22
N GLY A 66 -0.48 -2.68 4.05
CA GLY A 66 0.51 -1.63 3.78
C GLY A 66 1.96 -2.12 3.85
N SER A 67 2.28 -3.04 4.76
CA SER A 67 3.63 -3.64 4.81
C SER A 67 3.84 -4.63 3.66
N THR A 68 2.80 -5.37 3.28
CA THR A 68 2.83 -6.27 2.11
C THR A 68 3.06 -5.50 0.81
N SER A 69 2.47 -4.31 0.65
CA SER A 69 2.68 -3.49 -0.54
C SER A 69 4.13 -3.00 -0.64
N ILE A 70 4.76 -2.67 0.49
CA ILE A 70 6.20 -2.37 0.57
C ILE A 70 7.04 -3.59 0.20
N HIS A 71 6.74 -4.76 0.77
CA HIS A 71 7.45 -6.01 0.48
C HIS A 71 7.43 -6.34 -1.02
N LEU A 72 6.26 -6.33 -1.64
CA LEU A 72 6.11 -6.62 -3.07
C LEU A 72 6.75 -5.56 -3.97
N SER A 73 6.73 -4.29 -3.54
CA SER A 73 7.45 -3.23 -4.24
C SER A 73 8.96 -3.46 -4.23
N ALA A 74 9.52 -3.80 -3.07
CA ALA A 74 10.95 -4.09 -2.92
C ALA A 74 11.38 -5.33 -3.71
N ASP A 75 10.60 -6.42 -3.60
CA ASP A 75 10.83 -7.67 -4.33
C ASP A 75 10.73 -7.46 -5.86
N SER A 76 9.75 -6.68 -6.33
CA SER A 76 9.66 -6.34 -7.75
C SER A 76 10.87 -5.58 -8.27
N LEU A 77 11.44 -4.67 -7.47
CA LEU A 77 12.64 -3.94 -7.85
C LEU A 77 13.86 -4.87 -7.88
N GLN A 78 13.98 -5.80 -6.92
CA GLN A 78 15.08 -6.76 -6.82
C GLN A 78 15.12 -7.79 -7.95
N ARG A 79 13.96 -8.16 -8.53
CA ARG A 79 13.84 -9.13 -9.63
C ARG A 79 14.31 -8.62 -11.00
N LYS A 80 15.25 -7.66 -11.02
CA LYS A 80 15.86 -6.99 -12.19
C LYS A 80 16.46 -7.88 -13.29
N GLY A 81 16.29 -9.20 -13.25
CA GLY A 81 16.79 -10.16 -14.24
C GLY A 81 15.73 -10.86 -15.10
N ARG A 82 14.42 -10.60 -14.95
CA ARG A 82 13.36 -11.25 -15.74
C ARG A 82 12.38 -10.25 -16.38
N ALA A 83 12.69 -9.82 -17.60
CA ALA A 83 11.85 -9.22 -18.65
C ALA A 83 10.97 -7.97 -18.36
N ALA A 84 10.71 -7.56 -17.12
CA ALA A 84 10.04 -6.31 -16.81
C ALA A 84 10.58 -5.74 -15.49
N THR A 85 11.60 -4.91 -15.58
CA THR A 85 12.34 -4.45 -14.41
C THR A 85 11.96 -3.01 -14.13
N ASN A 86 11.08 -2.81 -13.16
CA ASN A 86 10.75 -1.46 -12.74
C ASN A 86 12.01 -0.76 -12.21
N GLU A 87 12.17 0.51 -12.55
CA GLU A 87 13.24 1.34 -11.99
C GLU A 87 12.83 1.91 -10.62
N TRP A 88 11.52 2.15 -10.48
CA TRP A 88 10.86 2.70 -9.31
C TRP A 88 9.64 1.86 -8.95
N ALA A 89 9.29 1.84 -7.68
CA ALA A 89 8.02 1.26 -7.23
C ALA A 89 7.40 2.17 -6.18
N VAL A 90 6.08 2.36 -6.25
CA VAL A 90 5.31 3.10 -5.26
C VAL A 90 4.50 2.10 -4.44
N ALA A 91 4.78 2.06 -3.14
CA ALA A 91 3.97 1.33 -2.18
C ALA A 91 3.01 2.30 -1.49
N ILE A 92 1.74 1.92 -1.42
CA ILE A 92 0.67 2.70 -0.80
C ILE A 92 -0.02 1.80 0.22
N GLY A 93 -0.37 2.35 1.38
CA GLY A 93 -1.28 1.74 2.35
C GLY A 93 -2.44 2.69 2.59
N ALA A 94 -3.68 2.20 2.48
CA ALA A 94 -4.88 3.00 2.69
C ALA A 94 -5.91 2.24 3.52
N GLY A 95 -6.47 2.92 4.52
CA GLY A 95 -7.60 2.44 5.31
C GLY A 95 -8.43 3.64 5.77
N ILE A 96 -9.72 3.63 5.42
CA ILE A 96 -10.69 4.69 5.81
C ILE A 96 -11.95 4.01 6.39
N CYS A 97 -12.49 4.58 7.46
CA CYS A 97 -13.70 4.23 8.18
C CYS A 97 -14.80 5.20 7.74
N LEU A 98 -15.51 4.82 6.68
CA LEU A 98 -16.55 5.62 6.04
C LEU A 98 -17.92 5.38 6.67
N CYS A 99 -18.16 4.19 7.23
CA CYS A 99 -19.48 3.79 7.71
C CYS A 99 -19.41 2.98 9.01
N PRO A 100 -20.47 3.00 9.82
CA PRO A 100 -20.52 2.23 11.06
C PRO A 100 -20.78 0.73 10.84
N VAL A 101 -20.95 0.26 9.60
CA VAL A 101 -21.45 -1.10 9.29
C VAL A 101 -20.59 -2.21 9.91
N LEU A 102 -19.27 -2.02 9.97
CA LEU A 102 -18.36 -3.01 10.53
C LEU A 102 -18.23 -2.96 12.06
N TRP A 103 -18.65 -1.88 12.70
CA TRP A 103 -18.48 -1.69 14.15
C TRP A 103 -19.22 -2.74 14.98
N PRO A 104 -20.53 -3.04 14.75
CA PRO A 104 -21.23 -4.07 15.51
C PRO A 104 -20.56 -5.45 15.45
N ASN A 105 -20.07 -5.84 14.26
CA ASN A 105 -19.38 -7.12 14.07
C ASN A 105 -18.07 -7.17 14.86
N LEU A 106 -17.28 -6.09 14.81
CA LEU A 106 -16.02 -5.99 15.56
C LEU A 106 -16.25 -5.95 17.08
N CYS A 107 -17.35 -5.32 17.54
CA CYS A 107 -17.78 -5.38 18.94
C CYS A 107 -18.18 -6.80 19.35
N ALA A 108 -18.96 -7.49 18.52
CA ALA A 108 -19.41 -8.87 18.78
C ALA A 108 -18.23 -9.86 18.82
N MET A 109 -17.18 -9.62 18.03
CA MET A 109 -15.92 -10.39 18.09
C MET A 109 -15.04 -10.02 19.29
N GLY A 110 -15.41 -9.04 20.12
CA GLY A 110 -14.59 -8.58 21.25
C GLY A 110 -13.27 -7.95 20.83
N SER A 111 -13.17 -7.43 19.60
CA SER A 111 -11.91 -6.91 19.05
C SER A 111 -11.65 -5.45 19.43
N LEU A 112 -12.68 -4.70 19.82
CA LEU A 112 -12.62 -3.26 20.08
C LEU A 112 -12.47 -2.94 21.57
N SER A 113 -11.58 -1.99 21.89
CA SER A 113 -11.48 -1.44 23.26
C SER A 113 -12.69 -0.55 23.58
N ALA A 114 -13.31 -0.77 24.74
CA ALA A 114 -14.44 0.02 25.22
C ALA A 114 -14.02 1.44 25.65
N GLU A 115 -12.74 1.64 25.99
CA GLU A 115 -12.15 2.91 26.41
C GLU A 115 -11.73 3.79 25.22
N GLY A 116 -11.90 3.30 23.98
CA GLY A 116 -11.62 4.08 22.78
C GLY A 116 -10.13 4.32 22.55
N ARG A 117 -9.23 3.48 23.07
CA ARG A 117 -7.77 3.59 22.85
C ARG A 117 -7.08 2.25 22.70
N CYS A 118 -6.00 2.22 21.93
CA CYS A 118 -5.08 1.09 21.89
C CYS A 118 -4.07 1.21 23.04
N PHE A 119 -4.20 0.38 24.07
CA PHE A 119 -3.24 0.35 25.18
C PHE A 119 -2.06 -0.59 24.87
N THR A 120 -1.26 -0.25 23.85
CA THR A 120 -0.15 -1.09 23.38
C THR A 120 0.81 -1.43 24.52
N PHE A 121 1.04 -2.74 24.73
CA PHE A 121 1.89 -3.30 25.80
C PHE A 121 1.45 -3.00 27.25
N ASN A 122 0.21 -2.54 27.46
CA ASN A 122 -0.34 -2.35 28.80
C ASN A 122 -1.03 -3.62 29.32
N ALA A 123 -0.97 -3.86 30.63
CA ALA A 123 -1.68 -4.95 31.29
C ALA A 123 -3.21 -4.87 31.18
N SER A 124 -3.78 -3.67 31.01
CA SER A 124 -5.22 -3.43 30.85
C SER A 124 -5.68 -3.42 29.38
N ALA A 125 -4.85 -3.86 28.44
CA ALA A 125 -5.22 -3.85 27.02
C ALA A 125 -6.37 -4.84 26.75
N ALA A 126 -7.50 -4.32 26.24
CA ALA A 126 -8.72 -5.08 26.01
C ALA A 126 -9.22 -5.07 24.56
N GLY A 127 -8.43 -4.55 23.62
CA GLY A 127 -8.78 -4.46 22.20
C GLY A 127 -8.06 -3.32 21.49
N PHE A 128 -8.35 -3.15 20.20
CA PHE A 128 -7.85 -2.01 19.41
C PHE A 128 -8.98 -1.02 19.11
N VAL A 129 -8.63 0.10 18.49
CA VAL A 129 -9.59 1.05 17.92
C VAL A 129 -9.25 1.27 16.46
N ARG A 130 -10.29 1.33 15.63
CA ARG A 130 -10.14 1.59 14.21
C ARG A 130 -9.62 3.01 14.00
N GLY A 131 -8.72 3.18 13.05
CA GLY A 131 -8.19 4.47 12.66
C GLY A 131 -8.14 4.59 11.14
N ASP A 132 -8.05 5.83 10.68
CA ASP A 132 -8.01 6.18 9.27
C ASP A 132 -6.66 6.76 8.90
N GLY A 133 -6.20 6.41 7.71
CA GLY A 133 -4.93 6.89 7.22
C GLY A 133 -4.62 6.41 5.81
N VAL A 134 -3.84 7.25 5.11
CA VAL A 134 -3.21 6.89 3.85
C VAL A 134 -1.75 7.28 3.95
N ALA A 135 -0.86 6.37 3.57
CA ALA A 135 0.57 6.63 3.48
C ALA A 135 1.11 6.05 2.16
N SER A 136 2.14 6.68 1.62
CA SER A 136 2.84 6.19 0.44
C SER A 136 4.34 6.41 0.55
N VAL A 137 5.10 5.50 -0.05
CA VAL A 137 6.55 5.60 -0.18
C VAL A 137 6.97 5.20 -1.59
N ALA A 138 7.94 5.93 -2.13
CA ALA A 138 8.59 5.58 -3.39
C ALA A 138 9.91 4.85 -3.11
N LEU A 139 10.13 3.73 -3.78
CA LEU A 139 11.27 2.85 -3.61
C LEU A 139 12.10 2.81 -4.88
N LYS A 140 13.42 2.77 -4.71
CA LYS A 140 14.42 2.51 -5.75
C LYS A 140 15.49 1.60 -5.16
N LEU A 141 16.10 0.77 -6.01
CA LEU A 141 17.23 -0.04 -5.59
C LEU A 141 18.47 0.81 -5.32
N SER A 142 19.14 0.54 -4.20
CA SER A 142 20.39 1.20 -3.81
C SER A 142 21.55 0.90 -4.75
N ASN A 143 21.58 -0.25 -5.44
CA ASN A 143 22.66 -0.57 -6.39
C ASN A 143 22.42 0.00 -7.80
N ALA A 144 21.18 0.38 -8.13
CA ALA A 144 20.88 1.19 -9.30
C ALA A 144 21.44 2.62 -9.15
N ALA A 145 22.04 2.90 -7.99
CA ALA A 145 22.69 4.15 -7.71
C ALA A 145 24.03 4.30 -8.41
N ILE A 146 24.76 3.21 -8.61
CA ILE A 146 26.13 3.22 -9.10
C ILE A 146 26.06 3.01 -10.62
N GLY A 147 26.47 4.03 -11.37
CA GLY A 147 26.65 3.96 -12.81
C GLY A 147 27.66 2.87 -13.20
N THR A 148 27.67 2.50 -14.48
CA THR A 148 28.60 1.49 -15.02
C THR A 148 30.08 1.86 -14.86
N ASP A 149 30.36 3.13 -14.56
CA ASP A 149 31.65 3.75 -14.30
C ASP A 149 32.01 3.86 -12.81
N GLY A 150 31.15 3.37 -11.90
CA GLY A 150 31.37 3.47 -10.46
C GLY A 150 30.96 4.82 -9.85
N VAL A 151 30.40 5.74 -10.65
CA VAL A 151 29.94 7.06 -10.20
C VAL A 151 28.45 6.99 -9.86
N LEU A 152 28.03 7.61 -8.75
CA LEU A 152 26.61 7.67 -8.41
C LEU A 152 25.86 8.50 -9.47
N SER A 153 24.78 7.97 -10.04
CA SER A 153 23.88 8.80 -10.87
C SER A 153 23.29 9.94 -10.02
N GLU A 154 23.03 11.12 -10.61
CA GLU A 154 22.42 12.26 -9.90
C GLU A 154 21.15 11.86 -9.14
N ASP A 155 20.31 11.05 -9.78
CA ASP A 155 19.11 10.49 -9.18
C ASP A 155 19.39 9.70 -7.90
N ALA A 156 20.55 9.07 -7.82
CA ALA A 156 20.87 8.21 -6.71
C ALA A 156 21.67 8.88 -5.60
N ALA A 157 22.49 9.88 -5.95
CA ALA A 157 22.98 10.85 -4.97
C ALA A 157 21.78 11.52 -4.26
N ASN A 158 20.77 11.93 -5.03
CA ASN A 158 19.54 12.51 -4.49
C ASN A 158 18.76 11.53 -3.58
N VAL A 159 18.64 10.26 -3.97
CA VAL A 159 18.00 9.23 -3.10
C VAL A 159 18.79 8.97 -1.82
N LEU A 160 20.12 9.04 -1.85
CA LEU A 160 20.94 8.87 -0.65
C LEU A 160 20.85 10.10 0.28
N GLU A 161 20.80 11.31 -0.28
CA GLU A 161 20.73 12.56 0.48
C GLU A 161 19.33 12.86 1.03
N ASN A 162 18.29 12.59 0.23
CA ASN A 162 16.89 12.91 0.55
C ASN A 162 16.04 11.68 0.89
N GLY A 163 16.66 10.50 0.94
CA GLY A 163 15.99 9.26 1.29
C GLY A 163 15.51 9.27 2.74
N VAL A 164 14.24 8.88 2.95
CA VAL A 164 13.64 8.81 4.30
C VAL A 164 14.13 7.59 5.09
N GLY A 165 14.74 6.60 4.41
CA GLY A 165 15.27 5.39 5.01
C GLY A 165 15.60 4.30 3.99
N THR A 166 16.17 3.19 4.46
CA THR A 166 16.52 2.03 3.65
C THR A 166 15.80 0.77 4.15
N ILE A 167 15.29 -0.02 3.21
CA ILE A 167 14.70 -1.33 3.51
C ILE A 167 15.81 -2.38 3.37
N SER A 168 16.36 -2.81 4.49
CA SER A 168 17.41 -3.85 4.50
C SER A 168 16.85 -5.26 4.29
N GLY A 169 15.56 -5.45 4.57
CA GLY A 169 14.86 -6.72 4.38
C GLY A 169 13.39 -6.58 4.72
N SER A 170 12.58 -7.50 4.21
CA SER A 170 11.17 -7.64 4.58
C SER A 170 10.78 -9.11 4.50
N THR A 171 9.92 -9.54 5.41
CA THR A 171 9.34 -10.89 5.41
C THR A 171 7.85 -10.78 5.67
N MET A 172 7.08 -11.63 5.00
CA MET A 172 5.65 -11.73 5.16
C MET A 172 5.33 -13.14 5.63
N ASN A 173 4.72 -13.26 6.81
CA ASN A 173 4.19 -14.52 7.32
C ASN A 173 2.68 -14.40 7.45
N ASN A 174 1.97 -14.70 6.36
CA ASN A 174 0.53 -14.86 6.38
C ASN A 174 0.20 -16.35 6.25
N ASN A 175 -0.06 -17.01 7.38
CA ASN A 175 -0.37 -18.45 7.43
C ASN A 175 -1.88 -18.74 7.38
N GLY A 176 -2.71 -17.74 7.06
CA GLY A 176 -4.16 -17.90 6.90
C GLY A 176 -4.94 -18.14 8.19
N LYS A 177 -4.29 -18.11 9.36
CA LYS A 177 -4.96 -18.33 10.65
C LYS A 177 -6.05 -17.29 10.95
N GLY A 178 -5.93 -16.07 10.39
CA GLY A 178 -6.98 -15.05 10.49
C GLY A 178 -8.28 -15.42 9.80
N ALA A 179 -8.24 -16.30 8.79
CA ALA A 179 -9.43 -16.70 8.02
C ALA A 179 -10.32 -17.74 8.71
N SER A 180 -9.92 -18.25 9.90
CA SER A 180 -10.70 -19.24 10.65
C SER A 180 -11.51 -18.66 11.81
N LEU A 181 -11.62 -17.33 11.90
CA LEU A 181 -12.36 -16.60 12.94
C LEU A 181 -13.84 -16.42 12.56
#